data_AF-A0A0F9JT10-F1
#
_entry.id   AF-A0A0F9JT10-F1
#
_cell.length_a   1.000
_cell.length_b   1.000
_cell.length_c   1.000
_cell.angle_alpha   90.00
_cell.angle_beta   90.00
_cell.angle_gamma   90.00
#
_symmetry.space_group_name_H-M   'P 1'
#
loop_
_entity.id
_entity.type
_entity.pdbx_description
1 polymer ?
#
loop_
_entity_poly.entity_id
_entity_poly.type
_entity_poly.pdbx_seq_one_letter_code
_entity_poly.pdbx_strand_id
1 'polypeptide(L)'
;MCLSTVFRGKKKKEALAKLKDTIIVWKILHAPRASRSYYVTEIKGVHVYAGKNKFRQNIIIKHFGRSNYRGGSHFWMKKNGHWDILWGNKLVRCTIKKSDINAIGTQNGHFVVVVKKAIFPKYIGKKKK
;
A
#
# COMPACT_ATOMS: atom_id res chain seq x y z
N MET A 1 -2.22 11.28 2.97
CA MET A 1 -0.84 11.25 3.49
C MET A 1 0.12 11.72 2.40
N CYS A 2 1.14 12.50 2.78
CA CYS A 2 2.22 12.94 1.91
C CYS A 2 3.56 12.41 2.46
N LEU A 3 4.56 12.23 1.60
CA LEU A 3 5.93 11.93 2.03
C LEU A 3 6.52 13.13 2.78
N SER A 4 7.21 12.87 3.89
CA SER A 4 8.00 13.89 4.61
C SER A 4 9.15 14.40 3.75
N THR A 5 9.83 13.47 3.05
CA THR A 5 10.90 13.80 2.10
C THR A 5 10.67 13.03 0.81
N VAL A 6 10.60 13.76 -0.31
CA VAL A 6 10.53 13.16 -1.66
C VAL A 6 11.92 13.11 -2.26
N PHE A 7 12.40 11.94 -2.65
CA PHE A 7 13.68 11.83 -3.34
C PHE A 7 13.54 12.33 -4.78
N ARG A 8 14.46 13.20 -5.20
CA ARG A 8 14.49 13.83 -6.53
C ARG A 8 15.87 13.66 -7.18
N GLY A 9 15.94 13.86 -8.50
CA GLY A 9 17.20 13.84 -9.26
C GLY A 9 18.03 12.57 -9.02
N LYS A 10 19.32 12.76 -8.71
CA LYS A 10 20.29 11.68 -8.45
C LYS A 10 19.81 10.72 -7.35
N LYS A 11 19.32 11.23 -6.22
CA LYS A 11 18.82 10.42 -5.09
C LYS A 11 17.66 9.51 -5.50
N LYS A 12 16.75 9.98 -6.37
CA LYS A 12 15.66 9.14 -6.91
C LYS A 12 16.20 8.01 -7.77
N LYS A 13 17.12 8.33 -8.69
CA LYS A 13 17.72 7.34 -9.61
C LYS A 13 18.45 6.24 -8.83
N GLU A 14 19.28 6.62 -7.86
CA GLU A 14 20.01 5.67 -6.99
C GLU A 14 19.06 4.81 -6.16
N ALA A 15 18.03 5.41 -5.57
CA ALA A 15 17.04 4.67 -4.79
C ALA A 15 16.28 3.65 -5.65
N LEU A 16 15.88 4.02 -6.86
CA LEU A 16 15.22 3.11 -7.79
C LEU A 16 16.18 2.03 -8.32
N ALA A 17 17.45 2.35 -8.57
CA ALA A 17 18.44 1.40 -9.06
C ALA A 17 18.64 0.22 -8.10
N LYS A 18 18.55 0.47 -6.79
CA LYS A 18 18.64 -0.57 -5.73
C LYS A 18 17.42 -1.50 -5.67
N LEU A 19 16.34 -1.18 -6.38
CA LEU A 19 15.12 -1.99 -6.39
C LEU A 19 15.14 -2.99 -7.54
N LYS A 20 14.77 -4.24 -7.21
CA LYS A 20 14.38 -5.26 -8.20
C LYS A 20 13.16 -4.79 -9.00
N ASP A 21 12.94 -5.38 -10.17
CA ASP A 21 11.80 -5.03 -11.03
C ASP A 21 10.45 -5.26 -10.36
N THR A 22 10.39 -6.25 -9.49
CA THR A 22 9.25 -6.50 -8.63
C THR A 22 9.69 -6.40 -7.18
N ILE A 23 9.04 -5.53 -6.42
CA ILE A 23 9.33 -5.28 -5.01
C ILE A 23 8.18 -5.74 -4.12
N ILE A 24 8.56 -6.04 -2.89
CA ILE A 24 7.64 -6.41 -1.83
C ILE A 24 7.55 -5.23 -0.88
N VAL A 25 6.32 -4.82 -0.60
CA VAL A 25 6.03 -3.67 0.25
C VAL A 25 4.90 -4.00 1.21
N TRP A 26 4.64 -3.11 2.16
CA TRP A 26 3.64 -3.28 3.19
C TRP A 26 2.65 -2.13 3.18
N LYS A 27 1.37 -2.46 3.34
CA LYS A 27 0.26 -1.50 3.40
C LYS A 27 -0.65 -1.82 4.56
N ILE A 28 -1.10 -0.79 5.28
CA ILE A 28 -2.19 -0.95 6.22
C ILE A 28 -3.49 -1.12 5.47
N LEU A 29 -4.23 -2.14 5.84
CA LEU A 29 -5.63 -2.21 5.57
C LEU A 29 -6.41 -1.75 6.80
N HIS A 30 -7.31 -0.79 6.61
CA HIS A 30 -8.15 -0.27 7.68
C HIS A 30 -9.40 -1.11 7.82
N ALA A 31 -9.72 -1.55 9.04
CA ALA A 31 -11.02 -2.14 9.36
C ALA A 31 -11.93 -1.05 9.96
N PRO A 32 -13.17 -0.87 9.46
CA PRO A 32 -14.13 0.00 10.13
C PRO A 32 -14.55 -0.66 11.46
N ARG A 33 -14.73 0.16 12.52
CA ARG A 33 -15.07 -0.29 13.88
C ARG A 33 -16.24 -1.28 13.96
N ALA A 34 -17.17 -1.26 13.00
CA ALA A 34 -18.36 -2.10 12.97
C ALA A 34 -18.35 -3.22 11.89
N SER A 35 -17.29 -3.39 11.09
CA SER A 35 -17.30 -4.38 10.00
C SER A 35 -16.02 -5.22 9.92
N ARG A 36 -16.18 -6.49 9.53
CA ARG A 36 -15.05 -7.42 9.26
C ARG A 36 -14.41 -7.18 7.87
N SER A 37 -14.76 -6.09 7.19
CA SER A 37 -14.20 -5.72 5.90
C SER A 37 -12.98 -4.81 6.04
N TYR A 38 -11.98 -5.02 5.19
CA TYR A 38 -10.77 -4.22 5.19
C TYR A 38 -10.71 -3.31 3.96
N TYR A 39 -10.24 -2.07 4.13
CA TYR A 39 -10.03 -1.08 3.05
C TYR A 39 -8.54 -0.91 2.77
N VAL A 40 -8.16 -0.86 1.48
CA VAL A 40 -6.76 -0.62 1.08
C VAL A 40 -6.40 0.85 1.06
N THR A 41 -7.35 1.69 0.62
CA THR A 41 -7.12 3.12 0.49
C THR A 41 -8.46 3.85 0.61
N GLU A 42 -8.37 5.03 1.19
CA GLU A 42 -9.37 6.08 1.14
C GLU A 42 -8.73 7.25 0.42
N ILE A 43 -9.18 7.54 -0.80
CA ILE A 43 -8.74 8.72 -1.57
C ILE A 43 -10.00 9.48 -1.96
N LYS A 44 -10.20 10.69 -1.41
CA LYS A 44 -11.33 11.57 -1.75
C LYS A 44 -12.69 10.85 -1.71
N GLY A 45 -12.98 10.12 -0.63
CA GLY A 45 -14.24 9.37 -0.47
C GLY A 45 -14.34 8.06 -1.27
N VAL A 46 -13.34 7.72 -2.09
CA VAL A 46 -13.28 6.41 -2.76
C VAL A 46 -12.67 5.38 -1.81
N HIS A 47 -13.53 4.52 -1.28
CA HIS A 47 -13.13 3.37 -0.48
C HIS A 47 -12.89 2.16 -1.38
N VAL A 48 -11.63 1.76 -1.54
CA VAL A 48 -11.33 0.54 -2.30
C VAL A 48 -11.11 -0.63 -1.35
N TYR A 49 -12.10 -1.52 -1.26
CA TYR A 49 -12.11 -2.68 -0.38
C TYR A 49 -11.03 -3.71 -0.77
N ALA A 50 -10.35 -4.28 0.22
CA ALA A 50 -9.70 -5.59 0.16
C ALA A 50 -10.36 -6.48 1.20
N GLY A 51 -11.62 -6.83 0.96
CA GLY A 51 -12.31 -7.90 1.67
C GLY A 51 -13.76 -7.57 1.96
N LYS A 52 -14.68 -8.00 1.10
CA LYS A 52 -16.07 -8.25 1.52
C LYS A 52 -16.19 -9.76 1.65
N ASN A 53 -16.74 -10.20 2.77
CA ASN A 53 -16.80 -11.61 3.14
C ASN A 53 -17.45 -12.46 2.03
N LYS A 54 -16.89 -13.66 1.86
CA LYS A 54 -17.41 -14.86 1.14
C LYS A 54 -17.24 -14.90 -0.40
N PHE A 55 -16.14 -15.58 -0.78
CA PHE A 55 -15.95 -16.49 -1.93
C PHE A 55 -15.09 -16.10 -3.13
N ARG A 56 -14.85 -14.84 -3.48
CA ARG A 56 -13.90 -14.55 -4.58
C ARG A 56 -13.12 -13.26 -4.36
N GLN A 57 -11.87 -13.41 -3.91
CA GLN A 57 -10.85 -12.40 -4.18
C GLN A 57 -9.72 -13.05 -4.95
N ASN A 58 -9.64 -12.69 -6.22
CA ASN A 58 -8.45 -12.90 -7.04
C ASN A 58 -7.42 -11.82 -6.70
N ILE A 59 -6.20 -11.98 -7.21
CA ILE A 59 -5.15 -10.94 -7.20
C ILE A 59 -5.78 -9.58 -7.49
N ILE A 60 -5.87 -8.71 -6.48
CA ILE A 60 -6.51 -7.40 -6.66
C ILE A 60 -5.43 -6.47 -7.20
N ILE A 61 -5.54 -6.16 -8.48
CA ILE A 61 -4.78 -5.11 -9.12
C ILE A 61 -5.53 -3.80 -8.93
N LYS A 62 -4.93 -2.85 -8.20
CA LYS A 62 -5.53 -1.52 -8.04
C LYS A 62 -4.80 -0.51 -8.90
N HIS A 63 -5.56 0.34 -9.57
CA HIS A 63 -5.07 1.52 -10.29
C HIS A 63 -5.45 2.75 -9.47
N PHE A 64 -4.46 3.42 -8.91
CA PHE A 64 -4.58 4.76 -8.36
C PHE A 64 -4.40 5.70 -9.56
N GLY A 65 -5.37 6.56 -9.87
CA GLY A 65 -5.52 7.26 -11.16
C GLY A 65 -4.29 8.01 -11.68
N ARG A 66 -4.39 8.68 -12.85
CA ARG A 66 -3.31 9.53 -13.38
C ARG A 66 -2.94 10.57 -12.31
N SER A 67 -1.78 10.44 -11.69
CA SER A 67 -1.44 11.30 -10.55
C SER A 67 0.04 11.56 -10.42
N ASN A 68 0.34 12.85 -10.26
CA ASN A 68 1.58 13.37 -9.71
C ASN A 68 1.87 12.71 -8.34
N TYR A 69 3.05 12.91 -7.74
CA TYR A 69 3.41 12.24 -6.48
C TYR A 69 2.40 12.42 -5.33
N ARG A 70 1.54 13.45 -5.40
CA ARG A 70 0.46 13.71 -4.44
C ARG A 70 -0.75 12.77 -4.55
N GLY A 71 -0.92 12.02 -5.64
CA GLY A 71 -2.15 11.21 -5.89
C GLY A 71 -1.95 9.70 -6.01
N GLY A 72 -0.94 9.13 -5.35
CA GLY A 72 -0.75 7.68 -5.26
C GLY A 72 -0.95 7.14 -3.84
N SER A 73 -1.07 5.82 -3.72
CA SER A 73 -1.14 5.16 -2.41
C SER A 73 0.27 4.91 -1.88
N HIS A 74 0.48 5.21 -0.60
CA HIS A 74 1.76 5.07 0.09
C HIS A 74 1.94 3.65 0.62
N PHE A 75 3.10 3.04 0.36
CA PHE A 75 3.47 1.72 0.84
C PHE A 75 4.85 1.75 1.50
N TRP A 76 5.00 1.07 2.62
CA TRP A 76 6.29 0.95 3.29
C TRP A 76 7.15 -0.14 2.67
N MET A 77 8.43 0.15 2.52
CA MET A 77 9.40 -0.78 1.95
C MET A 77 9.82 -1.86 2.95
N LYS A 78 9.56 -1.66 4.24
CA LYS A 78 9.78 -2.63 5.32
C LYS A 78 8.51 -2.77 6.16
N LYS A 79 8.36 -3.91 6.84
CA LYS A 79 7.26 -4.13 7.79
C LYS A 79 7.40 -3.11 8.92
N ASN A 80 6.38 -2.29 9.17
CA ASN A 80 6.36 -1.36 10.28
C ASN A 80 5.38 -1.88 11.34
N GLY A 81 5.92 -2.53 12.37
CA GLY A 81 5.17 -3.27 13.41
C GLY A 81 4.50 -2.40 14.49
N HIS A 82 4.44 -1.08 14.30
CA HIS A 82 3.78 -0.16 15.23
C HIS A 82 2.31 0.10 14.87
N TRP A 83 1.92 -0.13 13.61
CA TRP A 83 0.59 0.27 13.10
C TRP A 83 -0.41 -0.87 12.94
N ASP A 84 0.02 -2.11 13.11
CA ASP A 84 -0.76 -3.35 13.09
C ASP A 84 -1.59 -3.56 14.37
N ILE A 85 -1.34 -2.79 15.43
CA ILE A 85 -1.98 -2.97 16.75
C ILE A 85 -3.04 -1.90 17.04
N LEU A 86 -2.93 -0.73 16.42
CA LEU A 86 -3.85 0.37 16.65
C LEU A 86 -5.09 0.23 15.75
N TRP A 87 -6.30 0.15 16.35
CA TRP A 87 -7.62 0.29 15.70
C TRP A 87 -8.12 -0.87 14.82
N GLY A 88 -7.65 -2.12 15.02
CA GLY A 88 -8.10 -3.26 14.20
C GLY A 88 -7.59 -3.23 12.76
N ASN A 89 -6.57 -2.39 12.51
CA ASN A 89 -5.85 -2.31 11.25
C ASN A 89 -5.05 -3.59 11.00
N LYS A 90 -4.86 -3.96 9.73
CA LYS A 90 -4.07 -5.13 9.35
C LYS A 90 -2.98 -4.77 8.36
N LEU A 91 -1.75 -5.09 8.70
CA LEU A 91 -0.63 -4.91 7.78
C LEU A 91 -0.57 -6.07 6.77
N VAL A 92 -0.52 -5.74 5.49
CA VAL A 92 -0.51 -6.73 4.40
C VAL A 92 0.70 -6.53 3.49
N ARG A 93 1.35 -7.64 3.17
CA ARG A 93 2.45 -7.72 2.21
C ARG A 93 1.88 -7.63 0.80
N CYS A 94 2.36 -6.71 -0.01
CA CYS A 94 1.90 -6.47 -1.38
C CYS A 94 3.08 -6.51 -2.35
N THR A 95 2.78 -6.73 -3.62
CA THR A 95 3.76 -6.77 -4.69
C THR A 95 3.57 -5.60 -5.64
N ILE A 96 4.65 -4.93 -6.04
CA ILE A 96 4.59 -3.77 -6.93
C ILE A 96 5.70 -3.89 -7.99
N LYS A 97 5.39 -3.52 -9.24
CA LYS A 97 6.41 -3.36 -10.27
C LYS A 97 7.11 -2.02 -10.10
N LYS A 98 8.42 -1.97 -10.30
CA LYS A 98 9.23 -0.74 -10.25
C LYS A 98 8.71 0.34 -11.19
N SER A 99 8.17 -0.04 -12.35
CA SER A 99 7.53 0.85 -13.33
C SER A 99 6.20 1.46 -12.86
N ASP A 100 5.62 0.94 -11.77
CA ASP A 100 4.41 1.43 -11.13
C ASP A 100 4.69 2.42 -9.99
N ILE A 101 5.96 2.74 -9.72
CA ILE A 101 6.36 3.71 -8.69
C ILE A 101 6.36 5.13 -9.25
N ASN A 102 5.50 5.99 -8.70
CA ASN A 102 5.43 7.41 -9.05
C ASN A 102 6.51 8.20 -8.29
N ALA A 103 6.65 7.93 -6.99
CA ALA A 103 7.63 8.59 -6.12
C ALA A 103 8.17 7.65 -5.05
N ILE A 104 9.32 8.02 -4.51
CA ILE A 104 10.04 7.29 -3.47
C ILE A 104 10.65 8.31 -2.50
N GLY A 105 10.76 7.94 -1.24
CA GLY A 105 11.38 8.80 -0.24
C GLY A 105 11.12 8.31 1.17
N THR A 106 10.99 9.23 2.11
CA THR A 106 10.73 8.90 3.51
C THR A 106 9.46 9.57 4.03
N GLN A 107 8.79 8.89 4.95
CA GLN A 107 7.66 9.42 5.70
C GLN A 107 7.84 9.01 7.16
N ASN A 108 7.90 9.99 8.06
CA ASN A 108 8.11 9.76 9.50
C ASN A 108 9.32 8.83 9.76
N GLY A 109 10.44 9.08 9.08
CA GLY A 109 11.66 8.25 9.18
C GLY A 109 11.62 6.91 8.45
N HIS A 110 10.48 6.49 7.89
CA HIS A 110 10.35 5.22 7.19
C HIS A 110 10.47 5.37 5.67
N PHE A 111 11.11 4.40 5.03
CA PHE A 111 11.23 4.35 3.58
C PHE A 111 9.91 3.94 2.91
N VAL A 112 9.40 4.80 2.03
CA VAL A 112 8.06 4.69 1.44
C VAL A 112 8.11 4.89 -0.06
N VAL A 113 7.31 4.11 -0.78
CA VAL A 113 7.01 4.31 -2.20
C VAL A 113 5.56 4.74 -2.38
N VAL A 114 5.35 5.64 -3.33
CA VAL A 114 4.03 6.09 -3.79
C VAL A 114 3.82 5.53 -5.17
N VAL A 115 2.73 4.80 -5.37
CA VAL A 115 2.56 3.96 -6.57
C VAL A 115 1.22 4.21 -7.24
N LYS A 116 1.19 4.01 -8.57
CA LYS A 116 -0.03 4.00 -9.37
C LYS A 116 -0.70 2.63 -9.43
N LYS A 117 0.05 1.55 -9.14
CA LYS A 117 -0.49 0.20 -9.15
C LYS A 117 0.17 -0.72 -8.14
N ALA A 118 -0.62 -1.61 -7.56
CA ALA A 118 -0.16 -2.62 -6.61
C ALA A 118 -0.99 -3.90 -6.70
N ILE A 119 -0.35 -5.01 -6.38
CA ILE A 119 -0.93 -6.35 -6.30
C ILE A 119 -1.05 -6.76 -4.84
N PHE A 120 -2.27 -7.06 -4.41
CA PHE A 120 -2.55 -7.55 -3.07
C PHE A 120 -2.69 -9.07 -3.04
N PRO A 121 -2.18 -9.75 -2.00
CA PRO A 121 -2.40 -11.16 -1.80
C PRO A 121 -3.87 -11.43 -1.52
N LYS A 122 -4.34 -12.62 -1.90
CA LYS A 122 -5.69 -13.07 -1.58
C LYS A 122 -5.88 -13.09 -0.06
N TYR A 123 -6.90 -12.37 0.42
CA TYR A 123 -7.25 -12.39 1.82
C TYR A 123 -8.11 -13.61 2.14
N ILE A 124 -7.53 -14.61 2.81
CA ILE A 124 -8.30 -15.69 3.42
C ILE A 124 -8.71 -15.20 4.81
N GLY A 125 -9.91 -14.65 4.93
CA GLY A 125 -10.48 -14.38 6.26
C GLY A 125 -10.57 -15.70 7.03
N LYS A 126 -10.18 -15.71 8.31
CA LYS A 126 -10.42 -16.88 9.17
C LYS A 126 -11.93 -17.16 9.14
N LYS A 127 -12.32 -18.36 8.69
CA LYS A 127 -13.63 -18.93 9.05
C LYS A 127 -13.65 -18.93 10.58
N LYS A 128 -14.55 -18.16 11.19
CA LYS A 128 -14.98 -18.54 12.53
C LYS A 128 -15.72 -19.87 12.32
N LYS A 129 -15.16 -20.95 12.88
CA LYS A 129 -15.91 -22.19 13.08
C LYS A 129 -17.09 -21.86 13.98
#